data_AF-A0A370V0I8-F1
#
_entry.id   AF-A0A370V0I8-F1
#
_cell.length_a   1.000
_cell.length_b   1.000
_cell.length_c   1.000
_cell.angle_alpha   90.00
_cell.angle_beta   90.00
_cell.angle_gamma   90.00
#
_symmetry.space_group_name_H-M   'P 1'
#
loop_
_entity.id
_entity.type
_entity.pdbx_description
1 polymer ?
#
loop_
_entity_poly.entity_id
_entity_poly.type
_entity_poly.pdbx_seq_one_letter_code
_entity_poly.pdbx_strand_id
1 'polypeptide(L)'
;MSKPSDPRIDTSRVIHAPQGTQLHCKNWQIEAAYRMLQNNLDPDVAENPQHLVVYGGIGRAARNWECFDQILESLKNLEPDESLLVQSGKPVGVFKTHTDAPRVLIANSNLVPQWANWDHFNELDRKGLFMYGQMTAGSWIYIGSQGIVQGTFETFVEAGRQHYNNSLSGKWILTAGLGGMGGAQPLAATLAGACSLNIECQQIW
;
A
#
# COMPACT_ATOMS: atom_id res chain seq x y z
N MET A 1 33.37 -10.09 -7.85
CA MET A 1 32.11 -9.69 -8.50
C MET A 1 31.29 -8.96 -7.44
N SER A 2 30.98 -7.68 -7.63
CA SER A 2 30.06 -6.97 -6.74
C SER A 2 28.73 -7.72 -6.72
N LYS A 3 28.11 -7.87 -5.54
CA LYS A 3 26.74 -8.39 -5.46
C LYS A 3 25.86 -7.53 -6.39
N PRO A 4 25.03 -8.12 -7.27
CA PRO A 4 24.05 -7.33 -7.99
C PRO A 4 23.20 -6.57 -6.96
N SER A 5 23.03 -5.27 -7.17
CA SER A 5 22.17 -4.45 -6.31
C SER A 5 20.76 -5.03 -6.32
N ASP A 6 20.12 -5.11 -5.16
CA ASP A 6 18.74 -5.57 -5.06
C ASP A 6 17.85 -4.66 -5.94
N PRO A 7 17.17 -5.20 -6.98
CA PRO A 7 16.40 -4.39 -7.94
C PRO A 7 15.18 -3.70 -7.30
N ARG A 8 14.91 -3.99 -6.03
CA ARG A 8 13.83 -3.38 -5.24
C ARG A 8 14.26 -2.11 -4.51
N ILE A 9 15.55 -1.78 -4.51
CA ILE A 9 16.11 -0.66 -3.74
C ILE A 9 16.64 0.41 -4.69
N ASP A 10 16.14 1.63 -4.54
CA ASP A 10 16.70 2.83 -5.17
C ASP A 10 16.55 4.01 -4.22
N THR A 11 17.66 4.40 -3.58
CA THR A 11 17.68 5.48 -2.59
C THR A 11 17.75 6.88 -3.21
N SER A 12 17.90 6.98 -4.54
CA SER A 12 17.98 8.25 -5.24
C SER A 12 16.62 8.79 -5.68
N ARG A 13 15.60 7.93 -5.73
CA ARG A 13 14.27 8.27 -6.20
C ARG A 13 13.41 8.87 -5.09
N VAL A 14 12.72 9.93 -5.43
CA VAL A 14 11.64 10.53 -4.65
C VAL A 14 10.45 10.60 -5.58
N ILE A 15 9.36 9.94 -5.21
CA ILE A 15 8.16 9.80 -6.04
C ILE A 15 7.07 10.68 -5.46
N HIS A 16 6.37 11.42 -6.31
CA HIS A 16 5.17 12.16 -5.95
C HIS A 16 4.12 11.95 -7.02
N ALA A 17 2.85 11.93 -6.63
CA ALA A 17 1.76 11.92 -7.60
C ALA A 17 1.71 13.26 -8.35
N PRO A 18 1.56 13.26 -9.69
CA PRO A 18 1.31 14.49 -10.44
C PRO A 18 0.07 15.23 -9.94
N GLN A 19 0.17 16.56 -9.86
CA GLN A 19 -0.89 17.45 -9.38
C GLN A 19 -1.49 18.28 -10.52
N GLY A 20 -2.62 18.92 -10.26
CA GLY A 20 -3.31 19.77 -11.24
C GLY A 20 -4.09 18.99 -12.30
N THR A 21 -4.55 19.70 -13.34
CA THR A 21 -5.50 19.22 -14.35
C THR A 21 -4.85 18.67 -15.63
N GLN A 22 -3.53 18.80 -15.78
CA GLN A 22 -2.81 18.28 -16.93
C GLN A 22 -2.75 16.74 -16.88
N LEU A 23 -3.13 16.09 -17.96
CA LEU A 23 -3.08 14.64 -18.12
C LEU A 23 -1.71 14.19 -18.63
N HIS A 24 -1.25 13.04 -18.13
CA HIS A 24 -0.09 12.29 -18.64
C HIS A 24 -0.53 11.03 -19.39
N CYS A 25 -1.72 10.50 -19.06
CA CYS A 25 -2.36 9.37 -19.72
C CYS A 25 -3.51 9.83 -20.63
N LYS A 26 -4.05 8.92 -21.44
CA LYS A 26 -5.05 9.23 -22.49
C LYS A 26 -6.41 9.69 -21.96
N ASN A 27 -6.75 9.37 -20.71
CA ASN A 27 -7.97 9.85 -20.03
C ASN A 27 -7.81 9.86 -18.50
N TRP A 28 -8.81 10.41 -17.80
CA TRP A 28 -8.81 10.52 -16.33
C TRP A 28 -8.88 9.18 -15.59
N GLN A 29 -9.53 8.15 -16.15
CA GLN A 29 -9.62 6.84 -15.50
C GLN A 29 -8.24 6.19 -15.39
N ILE A 30 -7.44 6.30 -16.45
CA ILE A 30 -6.08 5.76 -16.51
C ILE A 30 -5.11 6.65 -15.72
N GLU A 31 -5.25 7.97 -15.85
CA GLU A 31 -4.48 8.95 -15.05
C GLU A 31 -4.68 8.74 -13.55
N ALA A 32 -5.88 8.38 -13.10
CA ALA A 32 -6.14 8.08 -11.70
C ALA A 32 -5.27 6.93 -11.20
N ALA A 33 -5.21 5.80 -11.92
CA ALA A 33 -4.32 4.70 -11.56
C ALA A 33 -2.84 5.11 -11.59
N TYR A 34 -2.44 5.91 -12.58
CA TYR A 34 -1.08 6.45 -12.72
C TYR A 34 -0.68 7.29 -11.50
N ARG A 35 -1.53 8.21 -11.06
CA ARG A 35 -1.29 9.07 -9.89
C ARG A 35 -1.32 8.27 -8.60
N MET A 36 -2.28 7.36 -8.44
CA MET A 36 -2.44 6.61 -7.20
C MET A 36 -1.30 5.61 -6.95
N LEU A 37 -0.74 5.00 -7.99
CA LEU A 37 0.49 4.21 -7.87
C LEU A 37 1.65 5.04 -7.30
N GLN A 38 1.80 6.28 -7.77
CA GLN A 38 2.83 7.19 -7.30
C GLN A 38 2.54 7.72 -5.89
N ASN A 39 1.28 8.02 -5.56
CA ASN A 39 0.86 8.40 -4.21
C ASN A 39 1.22 7.34 -3.17
N ASN A 40 1.06 6.06 -3.51
CA ASN A 40 1.46 4.95 -2.64
C ASN A 40 2.97 4.92 -2.33
N LEU A 41 3.80 5.66 -3.07
CA LEU A 41 5.25 5.75 -2.85
C LEU A 41 5.70 7.17 -2.49
N ASP A 42 4.76 8.06 -2.19
CA ASP A 42 5.07 9.39 -1.71
C ASP A 42 5.77 9.29 -0.32
N PRO A 43 6.90 9.99 -0.09
CA PRO A 43 7.57 10.00 1.22
C PRO A 43 6.69 10.41 2.39
N ASP A 44 5.67 11.24 2.15
CA ASP A 44 4.73 11.66 3.20
C ASP A 44 3.64 10.60 3.47
N VAL A 45 3.60 9.53 2.67
CA VAL A 45 2.57 8.49 2.71
C VAL A 45 3.15 7.13 3.09
N ALA A 46 4.20 6.69 2.40
CA ALA A 46 4.77 5.35 2.50
C ALA A 46 5.77 5.21 3.67
N GLU A 47 5.80 4.04 4.31
CA GLU A 47 6.77 3.75 5.38
C GLU A 47 8.23 3.69 4.87
N ASN A 48 8.46 3.12 3.69
CA ASN A 48 9.81 3.01 3.10
C ASN A 48 9.76 2.97 1.56
N PRO A 49 9.51 4.12 0.90
CA PRO A 49 9.25 4.19 -0.54
C PRO A 49 10.47 3.81 -1.41
N GLN A 50 11.70 4.02 -0.92
CA GLN A 50 12.93 3.65 -1.63
C GLN A 50 13.05 2.13 -1.87
N HIS A 51 12.35 1.34 -1.05
CA HIS A 51 12.22 -0.11 -1.17
C HIS A 51 10.89 -0.56 -1.79
N LEU A 52 10.13 0.38 -2.36
CA LEU A 52 8.75 0.25 -2.85
C LEU A 52 7.73 -0.13 -1.76
N VAL A 53 8.12 -0.09 -0.49
CA VAL A 53 7.31 -0.53 0.65
C VAL A 53 6.39 0.60 1.07
N VAL A 54 5.09 0.32 1.07
CA VAL A 54 4.03 1.26 1.44
C VAL A 54 3.72 1.14 2.92
N TYR A 55 3.36 -0.05 3.40
CA TYR A 55 3.08 -0.31 4.81
C TYR A 55 3.04 -1.82 5.14
N GLY A 56 2.98 -2.14 6.43
CA GLY A 56 2.65 -3.50 6.90
C GLY A 56 3.79 -4.48 6.67
N GLY A 57 5.01 -4.07 6.98
CA GLY A 57 6.21 -4.88 6.82
C GLY A 57 6.78 -4.75 5.40
N ILE A 58 6.43 -5.68 4.51
CA ILE A 58 6.95 -5.72 3.12
C ILE A 58 5.87 -5.51 2.06
N GLY A 59 4.75 -4.88 2.43
CA GLY A 59 3.67 -4.56 1.49
C GLY A 59 4.14 -3.52 0.47
N ARG A 60 4.24 -3.91 -0.81
CA ARG A 60 4.82 -3.06 -1.87
C ARG A 60 3.81 -2.62 -2.92
N ALA A 61 4.11 -1.50 -3.57
CA ALA A 61 3.33 -0.94 -4.67
C ALA A 61 3.60 -1.60 -6.04
N ALA A 62 4.84 -2.03 -6.27
CA ALA A 62 5.30 -2.74 -7.45
C ALA A 62 6.38 -3.76 -7.06
N ARG A 63 6.62 -4.76 -7.92
CA ARG A 63 7.51 -5.90 -7.58
C ARG A 63 8.96 -5.47 -7.39
N ASN A 64 9.44 -4.61 -8.27
CA ASN A 64 10.77 -4.02 -8.30
C ASN A 64 10.70 -2.72 -9.14
N TRP A 65 11.79 -1.94 -9.19
CA TRP A 65 11.77 -0.64 -9.86
C TRP A 65 11.55 -0.73 -11.37
N GLU A 66 12.05 -1.78 -12.01
CA GLU A 66 11.79 -2.05 -13.43
C GLU A 66 10.28 -2.25 -13.67
N CYS A 67 9.60 -3.04 -12.82
CA CYS A 67 8.16 -3.24 -12.93
C CYS A 67 7.39 -1.94 -12.67
N PHE A 68 7.83 -1.11 -11.72
CA PHE A 68 7.24 0.20 -11.48
C PHE A 68 7.30 1.09 -12.72
N ASP A 69 8.49 1.22 -13.32
CA ASP A 69 8.70 2.03 -14.52
C ASP A 69 7.86 1.50 -15.70
N GLN A 70 7.80 0.18 -15.88
CA GLN A 70 6.98 -0.46 -16.91
C GLN A 70 5.47 -0.28 -16.68
N ILE A 71 4.99 -0.25 -15.43
CA ILE A 71 3.58 0.02 -15.14
C ILE A 71 3.23 1.45 -15.53
N LEU A 72 4.05 2.44 -15.14
CA LEU A 72 3.84 3.84 -15.50
C LEU A 72 3.84 4.04 -17.02
N GLU A 73 4.77 3.42 -17.72
CA GLU A 73 4.84 3.47 -19.18
C GLU A 73 3.63 2.79 -19.84
N SER A 74 3.19 1.64 -19.31
CA SER A 74 1.99 0.96 -19.79
C SER A 74 0.75 1.83 -19.62
N LEU A 75 0.59 2.49 -18.47
CA LEU A 75 -0.55 3.37 -18.19
C LEU A 75 -0.56 4.61 -19.10
N LYS A 76 0.58 5.22 -19.38
CA LYS A 76 0.65 6.35 -20.34
C LYS A 76 0.16 5.96 -21.74
N ASN A 77 0.49 4.74 -22.18
CA ASN A 77 0.17 4.25 -23.51
C ASN A 77 -1.16 3.50 -23.62
N LEU A 78 -1.80 3.14 -22.50
CA LEU A 78 -3.05 2.37 -22.46
C LEU A 78 -4.20 3.09 -23.15
N GLU A 79 -4.92 2.41 -24.04
CA GLU A 79 -6.12 2.97 -24.69
C GLU A 79 -7.36 2.90 -23.77
N PRO A 80 -8.37 3.78 -23.99
CA PRO A 80 -9.60 3.79 -23.20
C PRO A 80 -10.41 2.48 -23.22
N ASP A 81 -10.24 1.65 -24.24
CA ASP A 81 -10.89 0.34 -24.39
C ASP A 81 -9.94 -0.83 -24.11
N GLU A 82 -8.82 -0.59 -23.43
CA GLU A 82 -7.86 -1.62 -23.00
C GLU A 82 -7.84 -1.80 -21.47
N SER A 83 -7.32 -2.95 -21.05
CA SER A 83 -7.09 -3.30 -19.65
C SER A 83 -5.67 -3.83 -19.44
N LEU A 84 -4.93 -3.23 -18.51
CA LEU A 84 -3.62 -3.69 -18.04
C LEU A 84 -3.79 -4.80 -16.98
N LEU A 85 -3.07 -5.90 -17.14
CA LEU A 85 -2.97 -6.96 -16.13
C LEU A 85 -1.70 -6.80 -15.31
N VAL A 86 -1.86 -6.70 -13.99
CA VAL A 86 -0.75 -6.68 -13.02
C VAL A 86 -0.77 -7.94 -12.17
N GLN A 87 0.28 -8.75 -12.30
CA GLN A 87 0.45 -9.99 -11.55
C GLN A 87 1.55 -9.80 -10.51
N SER A 88 1.23 -9.89 -9.22
CA SER A 88 2.15 -9.66 -8.09
C SER A 88 3.10 -8.48 -8.36
N GLY A 89 2.52 -7.31 -8.65
CA GLY A 89 3.24 -6.05 -8.89
C GLY A 89 4.05 -5.96 -10.18
N LYS A 90 3.85 -6.87 -11.16
CA LYS A 90 4.49 -6.82 -12.49
C LYS A 90 3.43 -6.62 -13.58
N PRO A 91 3.63 -5.70 -14.54
CA PRO A 91 2.74 -5.57 -15.70
C PRO A 91 3.01 -6.74 -16.66
N VAL A 92 2.02 -7.61 -16.88
CA VAL A 92 2.21 -8.86 -17.64
C VAL A 92 1.51 -8.89 -18.99
N GLY A 93 0.61 -7.94 -19.25
CA GLY A 93 -0.04 -7.83 -20.56
C GLY A 93 -1.12 -6.76 -20.59
N VAL A 94 -1.42 -6.30 -21.79
CA VAL A 94 -2.53 -5.40 -22.09
C VAL A 94 -3.44 -6.10 -23.08
N PHE A 95 -4.74 -6.06 -22.83
CA PHE A 95 -5.74 -6.68 -23.69
C PHE A 95 -6.86 -5.69 -24.01
N LYS A 96 -7.35 -5.74 -25.24
CA LYS A 96 -8.55 -5.01 -25.63
C LYS A 96 -9.77 -5.58 -24.88
N THR A 97 -10.52 -4.69 -24.26
CA THR A 97 -11.78 -4.96 -23.56
C THR A 97 -12.86 -4.02 -24.10
N HIS A 98 -13.35 -3.08 -23.30
CA HIS A 98 -14.31 -2.04 -23.68
C HIS A 98 -14.23 -0.88 -22.67
N THR A 99 -14.78 0.28 -23.01
CA THR A 99 -14.67 1.51 -22.19
C THR A 99 -15.22 1.39 -20.78
N ASP A 100 -16.22 0.52 -20.56
CA ASP A 100 -16.82 0.31 -19.23
C ASP A 100 -16.10 -0.76 -18.39
N ALA A 101 -15.10 -1.44 -18.95
CA ALA A 101 -14.29 -2.40 -18.20
C ALA A 101 -13.31 -1.68 -17.25
N PRO A 102 -12.75 -2.36 -16.24
CA PRO A 102 -11.63 -1.82 -15.47
C PRO A 102 -10.40 -1.58 -16.35
N ARG A 103 -9.73 -0.42 -16.18
CA ARG A 103 -8.46 -0.12 -16.86
C ARG A 103 -7.29 -0.96 -16.35
N VAL A 104 -7.34 -1.41 -15.10
CA VAL A 104 -6.31 -2.24 -14.49
C VAL A 104 -6.96 -3.37 -13.70
N LEU A 105 -6.49 -4.59 -13.91
CA LEU A 105 -6.86 -5.78 -13.13
C LEU A 105 -5.61 -6.28 -12.40
N ILE A 106 -5.71 -6.42 -11.08
CA ILE A 106 -4.57 -6.71 -10.21
C ILE A 106 -4.80 -8.02 -9.45
N ALA A 107 -3.84 -8.93 -9.52
CA ALA A 107 -3.82 -10.16 -8.72
C ALA A 107 -2.45 -10.31 -8.04
N ASN A 108 -2.39 -10.00 -6.75
CA ASN A 108 -1.16 -10.01 -5.97
C ASN A 108 -1.15 -11.13 -4.93
N SER A 109 0.02 -11.73 -4.72
CA SER A 109 0.32 -12.64 -3.60
C SER A 109 -0.49 -13.95 -3.55
N ASN A 110 -1.23 -14.28 -4.61
CA ASN A 110 -2.02 -15.50 -4.67
C ASN A 110 -1.12 -16.73 -4.85
N LEU A 111 -1.25 -17.71 -3.95
CA LEU A 111 -0.61 -19.02 -4.02
C LEU A 111 -1.68 -20.10 -3.91
N VAL A 112 -1.46 -21.24 -4.55
CA VAL A 112 -2.32 -22.42 -4.33
C VAL A 112 -2.22 -22.81 -2.85
N PRO A 113 -3.33 -23.17 -2.16
CA PRO A 113 -3.36 -23.23 -0.69
C PRO A 113 -2.28 -24.09 -0.03
N GLN A 114 -1.91 -25.23 -0.63
CA GLN A 114 -0.84 -26.09 -0.12
C GLN A 114 0.52 -25.37 -0.01
N TRP A 115 0.75 -24.34 -0.83
CA TRP A 115 1.98 -23.55 -0.87
C TRP A 115 1.81 -22.14 -0.31
N ALA A 116 0.63 -21.80 0.23
CA ALA A 116 0.32 -20.46 0.75
C ALA A 116 0.95 -20.23 2.14
N ASN A 117 2.28 -20.26 2.21
CA ASN A 117 3.07 -20.03 3.41
C ASN A 117 4.26 -19.10 3.12
N TRP A 118 4.84 -18.53 4.19
CA TRP A 118 5.92 -17.55 4.08
C TRP A 118 7.22 -18.14 3.52
N ASP A 119 7.53 -19.40 3.78
CA ASP A 119 8.76 -20.01 3.27
C ASP A 119 8.75 -20.07 1.73
N HIS A 120 7.63 -20.53 1.16
CA HIS A 120 7.46 -20.58 -0.29
C HIS A 120 7.31 -19.18 -0.90
N PHE A 121 6.59 -18.27 -0.25
CA PHE A 121 6.57 -16.86 -0.63
C PHE A 121 7.99 -16.30 -0.75
N ASN A 122 8.81 -16.49 0.28
CA ASN A 122 10.18 -15.95 0.35
C ASN A 122 11.11 -16.60 -0.68
N GLU A 123 10.91 -17.87 -0.98
CA GLU A 123 11.60 -18.56 -2.07
C GLU A 123 11.31 -17.89 -3.42
N LEU A 124 10.04 -17.60 -3.71
CA LEU A 124 9.62 -16.96 -4.96
C LEU A 124 10.03 -15.47 -5.03
N ASP A 125 9.95 -14.73 -3.92
CA ASP A 125 10.41 -13.34 -3.84
C ASP A 125 11.92 -13.23 -4.12
N ARG A 126 12.75 -14.12 -3.55
CA ARG A 126 14.19 -14.18 -3.85
C ARG A 126 14.49 -14.49 -5.32
N LYS A 127 13.59 -15.21 -6.00
CA LYS A 127 13.66 -15.50 -7.44
C LYS A 127 13.10 -14.36 -8.31
N GLY A 128 12.61 -13.27 -7.71
CA GLY A 128 11.97 -12.15 -8.43
C GLY A 128 10.59 -12.48 -9.00
N LEU A 129 9.94 -13.53 -8.49
CA LEU A 129 8.67 -14.03 -9.01
C LEU A 129 7.45 -13.51 -8.23
N PHE A 130 7.67 -12.86 -7.09
CA PHE A 130 6.60 -12.57 -6.14
C PHE A 130 6.72 -11.19 -5.51
N MET A 131 5.59 -10.71 -4.99
CA MET A 131 5.45 -9.46 -4.26
C MET A 131 4.34 -9.65 -3.24
N TYR A 132 4.53 -9.13 -2.02
CA TYR A 132 3.46 -9.02 -1.04
C TYR A 132 2.69 -7.72 -1.29
N GLY A 133 1.42 -7.83 -1.66
CA GLY A 133 0.57 -6.68 -1.98
C GLY A 133 -0.12 -6.04 -0.78
N GLN A 134 -0.09 -6.66 0.40
CA GLN A 134 -0.97 -6.29 1.51
C GLN A 134 -2.43 -6.15 0.98
N MET A 135 -3.19 -5.16 1.43
CA MET A 135 -4.51 -4.81 0.92
C MET A 135 -4.40 -3.64 -0.05
N THR A 136 -4.01 -2.45 0.43
CA THR A 136 -4.01 -1.20 -0.35
C THR A 136 -2.64 -0.80 -0.92
N ALA A 137 -1.57 -1.50 -0.51
CA ALA A 137 -0.22 -1.26 -1.00
C ALA A 137 -0.10 -1.65 -2.49
N GLY A 138 -0.41 -2.89 -2.82
CA GLY A 138 -0.32 -3.41 -4.19
C GLY A 138 -1.52 -3.10 -5.07
N SER A 139 -2.56 -2.46 -4.52
CA SER A 139 -3.78 -2.06 -5.25
C SER A 139 -3.93 -0.54 -5.38
N TRP A 140 -2.92 0.23 -4.96
CA TRP A 140 -2.78 1.65 -5.24
C TRP A 140 -3.93 2.51 -4.71
N ILE A 141 -4.24 2.36 -3.43
CA ILE A 141 -5.27 3.17 -2.77
C ILE A 141 -4.95 3.44 -1.30
N TYR A 142 -3.65 3.43 -0.95
CA TYR A 142 -3.21 3.76 0.39
C TYR A 142 -3.14 5.28 0.56
N ILE A 143 -3.65 5.78 1.68
CA ILE A 143 -3.80 7.20 1.98
C ILE A 143 -3.17 7.56 3.33
N GLY A 144 -2.10 6.85 3.70
CA GLY A 144 -1.46 6.99 4.99
C GLY A 144 -2.31 6.44 6.14
N SER A 145 -1.96 6.86 7.35
CA SER A 145 -2.61 6.41 8.59
C SER A 145 -4.10 6.76 8.67
N GLN A 146 -4.56 7.77 7.92
CA GLN A 146 -5.98 8.12 7.83
C GLN A 146 -6.84 6.95 7.35
N GLY A 147 -6.29 6.05 6.51
CA GLY A 147 -7.04 4.90 6.00
C GLY A 147 -7.61 3.99 7.10
N ILE A 148 -6.99 3.95 8.29
CA ILE A 148 -7.40 3.06 9.39
C ILE A 148 -7.82 3.80 10.67
N VAL A 149 -7.65 5.13 10.74
CA VAL A 149 -7.99 5.89 11.95
C VAL A 149 -9.46 5.77 12.33
N GLN A 150 -10.36 5.85 11.34
CA GLN A 150 -11.79 5.71 11.59
C GLN A 150 -12.13 4.29 12.07
N GLY A 151 -11.60 3.25 11.43
CA GLY A 151 -11.86 1.86 11.84
C GLY A 151 -11.35 1.57 13.26
N THR A 152 -10.17 2.10 13.60
CA THR A 152 -9.60 1.99 14.95
C THR A 152 -10.45 2.74 15.97
N PHE A 153 -10.92 3.94 15.64
CA PHE A 153 -11.83 4.73 16.48
C PHE A 153 -13.15 3.98 16.74
N GLU A 154 -13.80 3.47 15.70
CA GLU A 154 -15.05 2.71 15.83
C GLU A 154 -14.85 1.45 16.69
N THR A 155 -13.70 0.79 16.55
CA THR A 155 -13.33 -0.37 17.39
C THR A 155 -13.26 0.02 18.87
N PHE A 156 -12.58 1.12 19.20
CA PHE A 156 -12.47 1.58 20.59
C PHE A 156 -13.80 2.08 21.14
N VAL A 157 -14.57 2.84 20.36
CA VAL A 157 -15.90 3.30 20.76
C VAL A 157 -16.81 2.11 21.03
N GLU A 158 -16.81 1.09 20.17
CA GLU A 158 -17.62 -0.11 20.36
C GLU A 158 -17.17 -0.92 21.58
N ALA A 159 -15.86 -1.05 21.83
CA ALA A 159 -15.36 -1.64 23.08
C ALA A 159 -15.82 -0.82 24.31
N GLY A 160 -15.86 0.51 24.20
CA GLY A 160 -16.42 1.41 25.20
C GLY A 160 -17.92 1.14 25.46
N ARG A 161 -18.71 0.93 24.41
CA ARG A 161 -20.14 0.56 24.51
C ARG A 161 -20.34 -0.75 25.26
N GLN A 162 -19.58 -1.78 24.88
CA GLN A 162 -19.75 -3.12 25.42
C GLN A 162 -19.24 -3.27 26.86
N HIS A 163 -18.18 -2.54 27.25
CA HIS A 163 -17.49 -2.77 28.52
C HIS A 163 -17.55 -1.61 29.52
N TYR A 164 -17.89 -0.40 29.08
CA TYR A 164 -17.76 0.82 29.89
C TYR A 164 -18.94 1.78 29.75
N ASN A 165 -20.15 1.25 29.53
CA ASN A 165 -21.37 2.05 29.40
C ASN A 165 -21.24 3.17 28.36
N ASN A 166 -20.59 2.87 27.22
CA ASN A 166 -20.37 3.80 26.11
C ASN A 166 -19.51 5.04 26.48
N SER A 167 -18.61 4.94 27.47
CA SER A 167 -17.69 6.01 27.82
C SER A 167 -16.31 5.50 28.19
N LEU A 168 -15.28 5.96 27.49
CA LEU A 168 -13.87 5.71 27.82
C LEU A 168 -13.21 6.85 28.60
N SER A 169 -13.99 7.85 29.06
CA SER A 169 -13.45 8.94 29.88
C SER A 169 -12.82 8.40 31.17
N GLY A 170 -11.59 8.83 31.45
CA GLY A 170 -10.80 8.34 32.58
C GLY A 170 -10.27 6.91 32.42
N LYS A 171 -10.38 6.32 31.22
CA LYS A 171 -9.75 5.03 30.87
C LYS A 171 -8.47 5.25 30.06
N TRP A 172 -7.68 4.20 29.97
CA TRP A 172 -6.49 4.17 29.14
C TRP A 172 -6.39 2.85 28.38
N ILE A 173 -5.82 2.92 27.18
CA ILE A 173 -5.57 1.79 26.30
C ILE A 173 -4.07 1.50 26.31
N LEU A 174 -3.71 0.23 26.53
CA LEU A 174 -2.34 -0.25 26.36
C LEU A 174 -2.24 -0.98 25.01
N THR A 175 -1.32 -0.57 24.15
CA THR A 175 -1.08 -1.19 22.85
C THR A 175 0.38 -1.02 22.41
N ALA A 176 0.74 -1.55 21.24
CA ALA A 176 2.07 -1.45 20.66
C ALA A 176 2.03 -1.30 19.12
N GLY A 177 3.14 -0.83 18.55
CA GLY A 177 3.35 -0.65 17.12
C GLY A 177 2.82 0.68 16.59
N LEU A 178 3.73 1.56 16.18
CA LEU A 178 3.47 2.89 15.62
C LEU A 178 3.94 3.00 14.16
N GLY A 179 3.79 1.93 13.38
CA GLY A 179 3.96 1.96 11.91
C GLY A 179 2.86 2.75 11.19
N GLY A 180 2.79 2.68 9.87
CA GLY A 180 1.85 3.42 9.02
C GLY A 180 0.37 3.19 9.38
N MET A 181 0.00 1.96 9.74
CA MET A 181 -1.35 1.67 10.27
C MET A 181 -1.44 1.86 11.78
N GLY A 182 -0.46 1.34 12.54
CA GLY A 182 -0.46 1.36 14.00
C GLY A 182 -0.39 2.77 14.60
N GLY A 183 0.20 3.72 13.87
CA GLY A 183 0.28 5.13 14.24
C GLY A 183 -1.08 5.84 14.31
N ALA A 184 -2.15 5.23 13.79
CA ALA A 184 -3.51 5.75 13.94
C ALA A 184 -4.10 5.51 15.35
N GLN A 185 -3.57 4.53 16.10
CA GLN A 185 -4.06 4.15 17.43
C GLN A 185 -4.09 5.30 18.45
N PRO A 186 -3.02 6.10 18.66
CA PRO A 186 -3.05 7.18 19.65
C PRO A 186 -4.12 8.24 19.35
N LEU A 187 -4.28 8.63 18.08
CA LEU A 187 -5.29 9.60 17.67
C LEU A 187 -6.70 9.01 17.84
N ALA A 188 -6.92 7.76 17.39
CA ALA A 188 -8.20 7.08 17.55
C ALA A 188 -8.61 6.92 19.03
N ALA A 189 -7.68 6.54 19.91
CA ALA A 189 -7.91 6.45 21.35
C ALA A 189 -8.32 7.81 21.94
N THR A 190 -7.60 8.88 21.56
CA THR A 190 -7.89 10.25 22.01
C THR A 190 -9.28 10.69 21.56
N LEU A 191 -9.64 10.45 20.29
CA LEU A 191 -10.98 10.76 19.76
C LEU A 191 -12.08 9.96 20.46
N ALA A 192 -11.81 8.71 20.84
CA ALA A 192 -12.73 7.87 21.60
C ALA A 192 -12.82 8.27 23.09
N GLY A 193 -12.03 9.24 23.54
CA GLY A 193 -12.05 9.78 24.91
C GLY A 193 -11.13 9.06 25.90
N ALA A 194 -10.20 8.22 25.43
CA ALA A 194 -9.24 7.48 26.25
C ALA A 194 -7.82 8.07 26.14
N CYS A 195 -7.05 7.99 27.24
CA CYS A 195 -5.59 8.05 27.12
C CYS A 195 -5.06 6.78 26.44
N SER A 196 -3.84 6.80 25.89
CA SER A 196 -3.19 5.57 25.41
C SER A 196 -1.69 5.55 25.71
N LEU A 197 -1.19 4.37 26.08
CA LEU A 197 0.24 4.07 26.14
C LEU A 197 0.56 3.15 24.96
N ASN A 198 1.37 3.65 24.04
CA ASN A 198 1.68 2.98 22.78
C ASN A 198 3.18 2.64 22.77
N ILE A 199 3.51 1.36 22.90
CA ILE A 199 4.91 0.90 22.92
C ILE A 199 5.43 0.79 21.49
N GLU A 200 6.54 1.46 21.20
CA GLU A 200 7.23 1.37 19.92
C GLU A 200 8.73 1.10 20.14
N CYS A 201 9.29 0.19 19.35
CA CYS A 201 10.68 -0.23 19.43
C CYS A 201 11.63 0.60 18.54
N GLN A 202 11.09 1.40 17.62
CA GLN A 202 11.83 2.25 16.69
C GLN A 202 11.56 3.74 16.97
N GLN A 203 12.60 4.47 17.38
CA GLN A 203 12.49 5.89 17.70
C GLN A 203 12.38 6.80 16.45
N ILE A 204 13.01 6.37 15.35
CA ILE A 204 13.35 7.08 14.09
C ILE A 204 13.69 8.58 14.23
N TRP A 205 14.97 8.92 13.98
CA TRP A 205 15.50 10.29 13.88
C TRP A 205 15.28 10.87 12.48
#